data_AF-A0A1T1BMS2-F1
#
_entry.id   AF-A0A1T1BMS2-F1
#
_cell.length_a   1.000
_cell.length_b   1.000
_cell.length_c   1.000
_cell.angle_alpha   90.00
_cell.angle_beta   90.00
_cell.angle_gamma   90.00
#
_symmetry.space_group_name_H-M   'P 1'
#
loop_
_entity.id
_entity.type
_entity.pdbx_description
1 polymer ?
#
loop_
_entity_poly.entity_id
_entity_poly.type
_entity_poly.pdbx_seq_one_letter_code
_entity_poly.pdbx_strand_id
1 'polypeptide(L)'
;MSSAEKKLVTEQEEVWKVLGFVDNVGDLLAKYPNITKYIQDIRVKVYFSSDIQLKSFEELLKTADPDVLRWIDRMTEGQIDDFAEMVRGFKDNPEKFKLAIKSLDNFVGTPGRPGFVKFWVLTPKMEDGLKIIRQLKNEGKLLPTGNATEIQLATAQNYTAWGNFLNNPMRYGDYFGTYAERALIHLKEGLAELRKVPERNMSGDKVFSGRGYSLDEFNDLFVGKKGKEVIINKGFVSSSLDEKVATHFAIKTAKDVPNPIKVIRRITTKTGVYLDDLSDYGENLGKTRHPLSEPIEQFQKEVLMEEGYFKQISEPISFTGSDGTKWYYIDFEELGKPLN
;
A
#
# COMPACT_ATOMS: atom_id res chain seq x y z
N MET A 1 -6.71 -9.86 20.19
CA MET A 1 -5.90 -9.32 21.31
C MET A 1 -5.31 -10.47 22.12
N SER A 2 -3.99 -10.58 22.14
CA SER A 2 -3.25 -11.54 22.97
C SER A 2 -3.30 -11.15 24.45
N SER A 3 -2.97 -12.09 25.33
CA SER A 3 -2.86 -11.82 26.77
C SER A 3 -1.78 -10.79 27.09
N ALA A 4 -0.70 -10.76 26.31
CA ALA A 4 0.37 -9.78 26.44
C ALA A 4 -0.10 -8.36 26.10
N GLU A 5 -0.92 -8.20 25.05
CA GLU A 5 -1.49 -6.91 24.66
C GLU A 5 -2.47 -6.37 25.72
N LYS A 6 -3.28 -7.25 26.34
CA LYS A 6 -4.17 -6.85 27.44
C LYS A 6 -3.39 -6.34 28.65
N LYS A 7 -2.31 -7.03 29.01
CA LYS A 7 -1.50 -6.70 30.18
C LYS A 7 -0.80 -5.35 30.02
N LEU A 8 -0.27 -5.08 28.83
CA LEU A 8 0.42 -3.83 28.52
C LEU A 8 -0.53 -2.61 28.61
N VAL A 9 -1.78 -2.78 28.15
CA VAL A 9 -2.83 -1.74 28.27
C VAL A 9 -3.15 -1.44 29.73
N THR A 10 -3.33 -2.47 30.56
CA THR A 10 -3.66 -2.30 31.98
C THR A 10 -2.51 -1.65 32.78
N GLU A 11 -1.27 -2.06 32.54
CA GLU A 11 -0.09 -1.50 33.21
C GLU A 11 0.10 -0.01 32.86
N GLN A 12 -0.14 0.37 31.60
CA GLN A 12 -0.02 1.77 31.17
C GLN A 12 -1.13 2.66 31.76
N GLU A 13 -2.36 2.14 31.86
CA GLU A 13 -3.48 2.82 32.53
C GLU A 13 -3.25 3.03 34.04
N GLU A 14 -2.58 2.09 34.71
CA GLU A 14 -2.19 2.22 36.12
C GLU A 14 -1.08 3.26 36.32
N VAL A 15 -0.06 3.27 35.46
CA VAL A 15 1.01 4.29 35.51
C VAL A 15 0.45 5.70 35.35
N TRP A 16 -0.54 5.89 34.49
CA TRP A 16 -1.15 7.20 34.25
C TRP A 16 -1.99 7.69 35.44
N LYS A 17 -2.67 6.76 36.13
CA LYS A 17 -3.37 7.06 37.39
C LYS A 17 -2.40 7.45 38.51
N VAL A 18 -1.24 6.81 38.59
CA VAL A 18 -0.22 7.08 39.62
C VAL A 18 0.49 8.42 39.39
N LEU A 19 0.66 8.85 38.14
CA LEU A 19 1.34 10.11 37.79
C LEU A 19 0.46 11.37 37.90
N GLY A 20 -0.77 11.26 38.40
CA GLY A 20 -1.63 12.43 38.67
C GLY A 20 -2.15 13.14 37.42
N PHE A 21 -2.13 12.49 36.25
CA PHE A 21 -2.78 12.98 35.02
C PHE A 21 -4.30 12.78 35.09
N VAL A 22 -4.94 13.33 36.12
CA VAL A 22 -6.40 13.43 36.24
C VAL A 22 -6.78 14.89 36.04
N ASP A 23 -6.39 15.46 34.89
CA ASP A 23 -6.98 16.72 34.45
C ASP A 23 -8.44 16.43 34.05
N ASN A 24 -9.34 17.32 34.46
CA ASN A 24 -10.76 17.23 34.16
C ASN A 24 -10.96 17.44 32.65
N VAL A 25 -11.09 16.34 31.91
CA VAL A 25 -11.62 16.11 30.54
C VAL A 25 -11.73 17.28 29.55
N GLY A 26 -12.29 18.44 29.90
CA GLY A 26 -12.27 19.65 29.07
C GLY A 26 -10.88 20.27 28.91
N ASP A 27 -10.00 20.10 29.89
CA ASP A 27 -8.70 20.78 29.94
C ASP A 27 -7.61 20.10 29.11
N LEU A 28 -7.75 18.80 28.77
CA LEU A 28 -6.72 18.08 28.01
C LEU A 28 -6.78 18.40 26.50
N LEU A 29 -7.98 18.43 25.89
CA LEU A 29 -8.16 18.85 24.49
C LEU A 29 -8.05 20.38 24.33
N ALA A 30 -8.33 21.15 25.39
CA ALA A 30 -8.09 22.60 25.40
C ALA A 30 -6.60 22.97 25.22
N LYS A 31 -5.66 22.08 25.60
CA LYS A 31 -4.22 22.22 25.35
C LYS A 31 -3.83 21.96 23.87
N TYR A 32 -4.74 21.41 23.07
CA TYR A 32 -4.55 21.05 21.67
C TYR A 32 -5.61 21.76 20.80
N PRO A 33 -5.45 23.07 20.56
CA PRO A 33 -6.49 23.91 19.97
C PRO A 33 -6.84 23.50 18.53
N ASN A 34 -5.90 22.94 17.76
CA ASN A 34 -6.16 22.53 16.39
C ASN A 34 -7.00 21.24 16.36
N ILE A 35 -6.73 20.28 17.26
CA ILE A 35 -7.57 19.08 17.39
C ILE A 35 -9.02 19.48 17.70
N THR A 36 -9.20 20.34 18.71
CA THR A 36 -10.52 20.83 19.12
C THR A 36 -11.24 21.58 17.99
N LYS A 37 -10.50 22.40 17.24
CA LYS A 37 -11.05 23.13 16.08
C LYS A 37 -11.51 22.19 14.98
N TYR A 38 -10.68 21.20 14.62
CA TYR A 38 -10.90 20.39 13.43
C TYR A 38 -11.81 19.19 13.63
N ILE A 39 -11.95 18.68 14.85
CA ILE A 39 -12.89 17.60 15.15
C ILE A 39 -14.35 17.98 14.82
N GLN A 40 -14.63 19.29 14.81
CA GLN A 40 -15.93 19.84 14.46
C GLN A 40 -16.08 20.19 12.97
N ASP A 41 -15.01 20.09 12.17
CA ASP A 41 -15.01 20.38 10.74
C ASP A 41 -15.89 19.37 9.97
N ILE A 42 -16.59 19.84 8.94
CA ILE A 42 -17.48 19.01 8.13
C ILE A 42 -16.74 17.83 7.48
N ARG A 43 -15.47 18.02 7.07
CA ARG A 43 -14.62 16.98 6.46
C ARG A 43 -14.28 15.84 7.42
N VAL A 44 -14.34 16.11 8.71
CA VAL A 44 -14.14 15.10 9.76
C VAL A 44 -15.48 14.45 10.11
N LYS A 45 -16.54 15.26 10.25
CA LYS A 45 -17.88 14.79 10.61
C LYS A 45 -18.46 13.77 9.63
N VAL A 46 -18.14 13.86 8.34
CA VAL A 46 -18.61 12.88 7.33
C VAL A 46 -18.17 11.44 7.61
N TYR A 47 -17.13 11.23 8.42
CA TYR A 47 -16.69 9.89 8.80
C TYR A 47 -17.53 9.28 9.92
N PHE A 48 -18.25 10.09 10.70
CA PHE A 48 -19.09 9.62 11.79
C PHE A 48 -20.56 9.57 11.36
N SER A 49 -21.19 8.41 11.57
CA SER A 49 -22.62 8.22 11.26
C SER A 49 -23.55 8.77 12.35
N SER A 50 -23.00 9.17 13.50
CA SER A 50 -23.74 9.77 14.61
C SER A 50 -22.81 10.52 15.57
N ASP A 51 -23.37 11.41 16.38
CA ASP A 51 -22.65 12.08 17.48
C ASP A 51 -22.09 11.10 18.51
N ILE A 52 -22.67 9.90 18.63
CA ILE A 52 -22.18 8.85 19.53
C ILE A 52 -20.81 8.35 19.07
N GLN A 53 -20.62 8.15 17.77
CA GLN A 53 -19.33 7.73 17.22
C GLN A 53 -18.28 8.83 17.34
N LEU A 54 -18.68 10.09 17.13
CA LEU A 54 -17.81 11.24 17.33
C LEU A 54 -17.34 11.32 18.80
N LYS A 55 -18.27 11.21 19.76
CA LYS A 55 -17.93 11.15 21.19
C LYS A 55 -17.02 9.97 21.52
N SER A 56 -17.27 8.79 20.95
CA SER A 56 -16.39 7.64 21.16
C SER A 56 -14.96 7.89 20.67
N PHE A 57 -14.79 8.62 19.57
CA PHE A 57 -13.48 9.02 19.08
C PHE A 57 -12.81 10.06 19.99
N GLU A 58 -13.57 11.06 20.45
CA GLU A 58 -13.11 12.05 21.44
C GLU A 58 -12.66 11.39 22.74
N GLU A 59 -13.45 10.46 23.30
CA GLU A 59 -13.07 9.69 24.50
C GLU A 59 -11.80 8.88 24.26
N LEU A 60 -11.65 8.29 23.08
CA LEU A 60 -10.47 7.48 22.76
C LEU A 60 -9.19 8.32 22.72
N LEU A 61 -9.26 9.52 22.14
CA LEU A 61 -8.13 10.47 22.12
C LEU A 61 -7.67 10.87 23.53
N LYS A 62 -8.55 10.88 24.54
CA LYS A 62 -8.15 11.15 25.94
C LYS A 62 -7.22 10.09 26.51
N THR A 63 -7.19 8.92 25.89
CA THR A 63 -6.33 7.82 26.29
C THR A 63 -5.02 7.77 25.48
N ALA A 64 -4.81 8.72 24.56
CA ALA A 64 -3.63 8.77 23.71
C ALA A 64 -2.40 9.26 24.46
N ASP A 65 -1.23 8.78 24.06
CA ASP A 65 0.06 9.27 24.54
C ASP A 65 0.16 10.79 24.32
N PRO A 66 0.60 11.59 25.31
CA PRO A 66 0.76 13.03 25.16
C PRO A 66 1.61 13.46 23.96
N ASP A 67 2.62 12.67 23.56
CA ASP A 67 3.43 12.91 22.36
C ASP A 67 2.63 12.69 21.08
N VAL A 68 1.74 11.69 21.07
CA VAL A 68 0.80 11.48 19.96
C VAL A 68 -0.13 12.68 19.83
N LEU A 69 -0.74 13.15 20.92
CA LEU A 69 -1.62 14.32 20.88
C LEU A 69 -0.90 15.59 20.43
N ARG A 70 0.32 15.83 20.92
CA ARG A 70 1.18 16.93 20.43
C ARG A 70 1.45 16.82 18.94
N TRP A 71 1.72 15.61 18.46
CA TRP A 71 1.99 15.38 17.06
C TRP A 71 0.75 15.61 16.20
N ILE A 72 -0.43 15.11 16.61
CA ILE A 72 -1.70 15.35 15.90
C ILE A 72 -1.96 16.85 15.80
N ASP A 73 -1.88 17.58 16.92
CA ASP A 73 -2.15 19.02 16.96
C ASP A 73 -1.23 19.82 16.02
N ARG A 74 0.05 19.43 15.94
CA ARG A 74 1.02 20.01 14.99
C ARG A 74 0.75 19.62 13.54
N MET A 75 0.48 18.34 13.27
CA MET A 75 0.15 17.88 11.92
C MET A 75 -1.05 18.65 11.38
N THR A 76 -2.06 18.89 12.23
CA THR A 76 -3.27 19.58 11.82
C THR A 76 -3.08 21.08 11.56
N GLU A 77 -1.92 21.67 11.87
CA GLU A 77 -1.65 23.09 11.64
C GLU A 77 -1.68 23.42 10.14
N GLY A 78 -2.85 23.82 9.64
CA GLY A 78 -3.09 24.11 8.23
C GLY A 78 -3.40 22.89 7.35
N GLN A 79 -3.40 21.67 7.89
CA GLN A 79 -3.57 20.41 7.13
C GLN A 79 -4.75 19.58 7.64
N ILE A 80 -5.94 20.17 7.56
CA ILE A 80 -7.20 19.52 7.92
C ILE A 80 -7.48 18.24 7.12
N ASP A 81 -7.01 18.15 5.87
CA ASP A 81 -7.21 16.95 5.07
C ASP A 81 -6.44 15.76 5.67
N ASP A 82 -5.22 15.96 6.18
CA ASP A 82 -4.44 14.92 6.86
C ASP A 82 -5.11 14.45 8.16
N PHE A 83 -5.74 15.37 8.89
CA PHE A 83 -6.55 15.02 10.06
C PHE A 83 -7.79 14.21 9.68
N ALA A 84 -8.47 14.60 8.60
CA ALA A 84 -9.61 13.88 8.07
C ALA A 84 -9.22 12.46 7.62
N GLU A 85 -8.03 12.28 6.99
CA GLU A 85 -7.50 10.97 6.62
C GLU A 85 -7.14 10.10 7.83
N MET A 86 -6.56 10.70 8.87
CA MET A 86 -6.34 9.99 10.13
C MET A 86 -7.66 9.50 10.74
N VAL A 87 -8.71 10.35 10.75
CA VAL A 87 -10.05 9.99 11.26
C VAL A 87 -10.71 8.92 10.39
N ARG A 88 -10.57 8.98 9.07
CA ARG A 88 -10.98 7.90 8.17
C ARG A 88 -10.36 6.57 8.61
N GLY A 89 -9.07 6.60 8.91
CA GLY A 89 -8.38 5.42 9.41
C GLY A 89 -9.01 4.86 10.69
N PHE A 90 -9.40 5.72 11.63
CA PHE A 90 -10.10 5.28 12.85
C PHE A 90 -11.41 4.56 12.51
N LYS A 91 -12.18 5.11 11.57
CA LYS A 91 -13.41 4.47 11.10
C LYS A 91 -13.13 3.10 10.46
N ASP A 92 -12.09 3.02 9.64
CA ASP A 92 -11.79 1.83 8.85
C ASP A 92 -11.11 0.72 9.67
N ASN A 93 -10.37 1.09 10.72
CA ASN A 93 -9.69 0.16 11.62
C ASN A 93 -9.59 0.70 13.08
N PRO A 94 -10.71 0.73 13.82
CA PRO A 94 -10.78 1.35 15.15
C PRO A 94 -9.90 0.67 16.19
N GLU A 95 -9.76 -0.66 16.12
CA GLU A 95 -8.90 -1.42 17.02
C GLU A 95 -7.42 -1.08 16.82
N LYS A 96 -6.96 -0.99 15.56
CA LYS A 96 -5.57 -0.60 15.29
C LYS A 96 -5.30 0.85 15.66
N PHE A 97 -6.27 1.75 15.47
CA PHE A 97 -6.15 3.13 15.95
C PHE A 97 -5.99 3.19 17.46
N LYS A 98 -6.84 2.47 18.21
CA LYS A 98 -6.79 2.39 19.68
C LYS A 98 -5.42 1.93 20.20
N LEU A 99 -4.78 1.00 19.50
CA LEU A 99 -3.42 0.57 19.81
C LEU A 99 -2.38 1.61 19.39
N ALA A 100 -2.52 2.20 18.21
CA ALA A 100 -1.54 3.12 17.64
C ALA A 100 -1.40 4.41 18.46
N ILE A 101 -2.48 4.95 19.00
CA ILE A 101 -2.45 6.21 19.77
C ILE A 101 -1.70 6.09 21.11
N LYS A 102 -1.32 4.89 21.53
CA LYS A 102 -0.62 4.63 22.80
C LYS A 102 0.89 4.84 22.76
N SER A 103 1.45 5.05 21.56
CA SER A 103 2.86 5.42 21.41
C SER A 103 3.11 6.14 20.09
N LEU A 104 4.06 7.08 20.07
CA LEU A 104 4.40 7.84 18.88
C LEU A 104 4.91 6.95 17.74
N ASP A 105 5.69 5.91 18.05
CA ASP A 105 6.24 4.98 17.05
C ASP A 105 5.16 4.20 16.31
N ASN A 106 4.10 3.75 17.00
CA ASN A 106 3.00 3.04 16.35
C ASN A 106 2.09 4.00 15.57
N PHE A 107 1.96 5.24 16.06
CA PHE A 107 1.11 6.24 15.44
C PHE A 107 1.72 6.84 14.17
N VAL A 108 2.97 7.28 14.23
CA VAL A 108 3.68 7.97 13.14
C VAL A 108 4.52 7.01 12.31
N GLY A 109 5.07 5.96 12.92
CA GLY A 109 5.95 4.99 12.28
C GLY A 109 7.43 5.28 12.46
N THR A 110 8.24 4.31 12.09
CA THR A 110 9.71 4.39 12.09
C THR A 110 10.23 4.60 10.66
N PRO A 111 11.52 4.89 10.46
CA PRO A 111 12.11 5.00 9.11
C PRO A 111 11.88 3.76 8.24
N GLY A 112 11.80 2.56 8.84
CA GLY A 112 11.58 1.31 8.12
C GLY A 112 10.13 0.84 8.02
N ARG A 113 9.18 1.51 8.71
CA ARG A 113 7.79 1.05 8.76
C ARG A 113 6.81 2.22 8.99
N PRO A 114 5.84 2.44 8.09
CA PRO A 114 4.83 3.48 8.29
C PRO A 114 3.93 3.14 9.51
N GLY A 115 3.65 4.17 10.30
CA GLY A 115 2.68 4.10 11.39
C GLY A 115 1.26 4.31 10.87
N PHE A 116 0.30 4.32 11.79
CA PHE A 116 -1.11 4.45 11.47
C PHE A 116 -1.41 5.67 10.58
N VAL A 117 -0.96 6.87 10.97
CA VAL A 117 -1.32 8.09 10.24
C VAL A 117 -0.71 8.11 8.85
N LYS A 118 0.57 7.77 8.74
CA LYS A 118 1.26 7.72 7.45
C LYS A 118 0.60 6.73 6.49
N PHE A 119 0.06 5.63 6.99
CA PHE A 119 -0.66 4.67 6.15
C PHE A 119 -1.91 5.31 5.52
N TRP A 120 -2.75 5.97 6.31
CA TRP A 120 -4.02 6.52 5.83
C TRP A 120 -3.86 7.78 4.99
N VAL A 121 -2.93 8.67 5.34
CA VAL A 121 -2.59 9.86 4.52
C VAL A 121 -2.12 9.45 3.13
N LEU A 122 -1.40 8.33 3.01
CA LEU A 122 -0.91 7.84 1.72
C LEU A 122 -1.93 6.96 0.98
N THR A 123 -3.03 6.56 1.62
CA THR A 123 -4.01 5.68 0.99
C THR A 123 -4.86 6.49 -0.01
N PRO A 124 -4.86 6.13 -1.31
CA PRO A 124 -5.52 6.91 -2.34
C PRO A 124 -7.02 7.00 -2.11
N LYS A 125 -7.62 8.13 -2.50
CA LYS A 125 -9.07 8.35 -2.40
C LYS A 125 -9.79 7.67 -3.56
N MET A 126 -10.86 6.96 -3.26
CA MET A 126 -11.63 6.26 -4.29
C MET A 126 -12.32 7.22 -5.26
N GLU A 127 -12.72 8.40 -4.79
CA GLU A 127 -13.32 9.44 -5.63
C GLU A 127 -12.38 9.90 -6.75
N ASP A 128 -11.09 10.06 -6.44
CA ASP A 128 -10.08 10.47 -7.41
C ASP A 128 -9.91 9.40 -8.50
N GLY A 129 -9.82 8.13 -8.11
CA GLY A 129 -9.75 7.02 -9.06
C GLY A 129 -11.00 6.93 -9.95
N LEU A 130 -12.20 7.12 -9.38
CA LEU A 130 -13.46 7.12 -10.15
C LEU A 130 -13.49 8.27 -11.17
N LYS A 131 -13.05 9.47 -10.77
CA LYS A 131 -12.97 10.63 -11.66
C LYS A 131 -12.02 10.36 -12.83
N ILE A 132 -10.85 9.78 -12.55
CA ILE A 132 -9.85 9.43 -13.56
C ILE A 132 -10.41 8.39 -14.54
N ILE A 133 -11.00 7.31 -14.05
CA ILE A 133 -11.57 6.27 -14.91
C ILE A 133 -12.68 6.81 -15.81
N ARG A 134 -13.59 7.64 -15.27
CA ARG A 134 -14.63 8.28 -16.08
C ARG A 134 -14.04 9.19 -17.15
N GLN A 135 -12.99 9.95 -16.81
CA GLN A 135 -12.29 10.77 -17.78
C GLN A 135 -11.68 9.93 -18.90
N LEU A 136 -10.87 8.91 -18.57
CA LEU A 136 -10.23 8.04 -19.56
C LEU A 136 -11.27 7.35 -20.45
N LYS A 137 -12.40 6.92 -19.88
CA LYS A 137 -13.52 6.32 -20.62
C LYS A 137 -14.17 7.31 -21.57
N ASN A 138 -14.47 8.53 -21.12
CA ASN A 138 -15.08 9.58 -21.94
C ASN A 138 -14.17 10.03 -23.09
N GLU A 139 -12.86 10.01 -22.86
CA GLU A 139 -11.84 10.34 -23.87
C GLU A 139 -11.54 9.16 -24.83
N GLY A 140 -12.16 7.98 -24.62
CA GLY A 140 -11.92 6.80 -25.45
C GLY A 140 -10.50 6.22 -25.31
N LYS A 141 -9.85 6.47 -24.16
CA LYS A 141 -8.46 6.09 -23.89
C LYS A 141 -8.29 4.73 -23.21
N LEU A 142 -9.38 4.14 -22.73
CA LEU A 142 -9.35 2.81 -22.13
C LEU A 142 -9.44 1.72 -23.20
N LEU A 143 -8.56 0.72 -23.10
CA LEU A 143 -8.72 -0.57 -23.78
C LEU A 143 -10.03 -1.24 -23.29
N PRO A 144 -10.60 -2.19 -24.07
CA PRO A 144 -11.84 -2.86 -23.68
C PRO A 144 -11.78 -3.43 -22.25
N THR A 145 -12.79 -3.18 -21.43
CA THR A 145 -12.78 -3.52 -20.00
C THR A 145 -13.64 -4.74 -19.64
N GLY A 146 -14.28 -5.37 -20.63
CA GLY A 146 -15.27 -6.42 -20.38
C GLY A 146 -16.39 -5.92 -19.47
N ASN A 147 -16.73 -6.72 -18.45
CA ASN A 147 -17.76 -6.37 -17.46
C ASN A 147 -17.19 -5.69 -16.20
N ALA A 148 -15.92 -5.28 -16.20
CA ALA A 148 -15.35 -4.57 -15.06
C ALA A 148 -16.10 -3.25 -14.80
N THR A 149 -16.55 -3.08 -13.57
CA THR A 149 -17.29 -1.88 -13.14
C THR A 149 -16.35 -0.69 -12.92
N GLU A 150 -16.87 0.54 -12.92
CA GLU A 150 -16.06 1.75 -12.68
C GLU A 150 -15.31 1.70 -11.35
N ILE A 151 -15.91 1.14 -10.30
CA ILE A 151 -15.28 1.03 -8.98
C ILE A 151 -14.12 0.02 -8.98
N GLN A 152 -14.26 -1.08 -9.73
CA GLN A 152 -13.20 -2.07 -9.89
C GLN A 152 -12.02 -1.50 -10.71
N LEU A 153 -12.31 -0.78 -11.80
CA LEU A 153 -11.31 -0.07 -12.59
C LEU A 153 -10.61 1.03 -11.78
N ALA A 154 -11.36 1.80 -11.00
CA ALA A 154 -10.81 2.85 -10.15
C ALA A 154 -9.92 2.28 -9.05
N THR A 155 -10.28 1.11 -8.51
CA THR A 155 -9.44 0.41 -7.54
C THR A 155 -8.13 -0.07 -8.18
N ALA A 156 -8.16 -0.58 -9.41
CA ALA A 156 -6.96 -0.94 -10.16
C ALA A 156 -6.07 0.29 -10.41
N GLN A 157 -6.64 1.40 -10.89
CA GLN A 157 -5.89 2.64 -11.10
C GLN A 157 -5.27 3.16 -9.79
N ASN A 158 -6.03 3.20 -8.69
CA ASN A 158 -5.52 3.59 -7.38
C ASN A 158 -4.39 2.66 -6.90
N TYR A 159 -4.49 1.36 -7.18
CA TYR A 159 -3.42 0.41 -6.86
C TYR A 159 -2.14 0.72 -7.66
N THR A 160 -2.25 1.09 -8.94
CA THR A 160 -1.06 1.48 -9.73
C THR A 160 -0.42 2.79 -9.24
N ALA A 161 -1.22 3.70 -8.66
CA ALA A 161 -0.71 4.93 -8.04
C ALA A 161 -0.01 4.65 -6.71
N TRP A 162 -0.60 3.79 -5.87
CA TRP A 162 -0.09 3.54 -4.52
C TRP A 162 -0.37 2.13 -3.97
N GLY A 163 0.11 1.07 -4.62
CA GLY A 163 -0.25 -0.32 -4.27
C GLY A 163 0.08 -0.76 -2.83
N ASN A 164 0.88 0.01 -2.09
CA ASN A 164 1.20 -0.23 -0.69
C ASN A 164 -0.03 -0.21 0.25
N PHE A 165 -1.11 0.48 -0.11
CA PHE A 165 -2.33 0.47 0.72
C PHE A 165 -3.00 -0.92 0.76
N LEU A 166 -2.73 -1.80 -0.21
CA LEU A 166 -3.13 -3.22 -0.17
C LEU A 166 -1.98 -4.13 0.20
N ASN A 167 -0.81 -3.97 -0.44
CA ASN A 167 0.28 -4.92 -0.28
C ASN A 167 0.89 -4.93 1.13
N ASN A 168 1.00 -3.78 1.80
CA ASN A 168 1.56 -3.76 3.15
C ASN A 168 0.65 -4.46 4.16
N PRO A 169 -0.67 -4.18 4.19
CA PRO A 169 -1.60 -4.96 5.00
C PRO A 169 -1.60 -6.46 4.68
N MET A 170 -1.53 -6.86 3.40
CA MET A 170 -1.43 -8.27 3.03
C MET A 170 -0.13 -8.94 3.53
N ARG A 171 1.00 -8.22 3.49
CA ARG A 171 2.31 -8.73 3.94
C ARG A 171 2.41 -8.92 5.44
N TYR A 172 1.94 -7.93 6.19
CA TYR A 172 2.22 -7.81 7.62
C TYR A 172 0.97 -7.98 8.51
N GLY A 173 -0.23 -8.05 7.92
CA GLY A 173 -1.51 -8.06 8.63
C GLY A 173 -1.87 -6.71 9.27
N ASP A 174 -0.96 -5.74 9.23
CA ASP A 174 -1.13 -4.44 9.85
C ASP A 174 -2.01 -3.52 9.01
N TYR A 175 -2.96 -2.85 9.66
CA TYR A 175 -3.88 -1.89 9.03
C TYR A 175 -4.83 -2.49 7.98
N PHE A 176 -5.00 -3.83 7.95
CA PHE A 176 -6.08 -4.46 7.20
C PHE A 176 -7.41 -4.04 7.83
N GLY A 177 -8.06 -3.05 7.22
CA GLY A 177 -9.32 -2.48 7.67
C GLY A 177 -10.36 -2.49 6.56
N THR A 178 -11.55 -1.97 6.86
CA THR A 178 -12.72 -2.03 5.96
C THR A 178 -12.43 -1.49 4.55
N TYR A 179 -11.60 -0.45 4.44
CA TYR A 179 -11.20 0.09 3.15
C TYR A 179 -10.34 -0.88 2.34
N ALA A 180 -9.27 -1.41 2.93
CA ALA A 180 -8.36 -2.35 2.28
C ALA A 180 -9.08 -3.66 1.91
N GLU A 181 -10.01 -4.13 2.76
CA GLU A 181 -10.87 -5.28 2.48
C GLU A 181 -11.72 -5.09 1.22
N ARG A 182 -12.44 -3.97 1.14
CA ARG A 182 -13.27 -3.66 -0.03
C ARG A 182 -12.43 -3.49 -1.28
N ALA A 183 -11.31 -2.79 -1.18
CA ALA A 183 -10.42 -2.60 -2.31
C ALA A 183 -9.77 -3.92 -2.76
N LEU A 184 -9.45 -4.84 -1.86
CA LEU A 184 -8.98 -6.18 -2.23
C LEU A 184 -10.02 -6.94 -3.06
N ILE A 185 -11.29 -6.91 -2.63
CA ILE A 185 -12.41 -7.54 -3.34
C ILE A 185 -12.57 -6.90 -4.73
N HIS A 186 -12.70 -5.58 -4.79
CA HIS A 186 -12.86 -4.86 -6.06
C HIS A 186 -11.69 -5.10 -7.02
N LEU A 187 -10.44 -5.12 -6.52
CA LEU A 187 -9.29 -5.36 -7.36
C LEU A 187 -9.28 -6.78 -7.91
N LYS A 188 -9.53 -7.80 -7.07
CA LYS A 188 -9.59 -9.21 -7.51
C LYS A 188 -10.68 -9.44 -8.54
N GLU A 189 -11.89 -8.96 -8.28
CA GLU A 189 -13.01 -9.09 -9.22
C GLU A 189 -12.75 -8.31 -10.52
N GLY A 190 -12.20 -7.09 -10.41
CA GLY A 190 -11.81 -6.28 -11.55
C GLY A 190 -10.80 -6.97 -12.44
N LEU A 191 -9.72 -7.50 -11.87
CA LEU A 191 -8.71 -8.26 -12.61
C LEU A 191 -9.31 -9.52 -13.25
N ALA A 192 -10.22 -10.21 -12.57
CA ALA A 192 -10.90 -11.38 -13.13
C ALA A 192 -11.76 -11.04 -14.35
N GLU A 193 -12.48 -9.90 -14.35
CA GLU A 193 -13.23 -9.44 -15.52
C GLU A 193 -12.31 -8.96 -16.65
N LEU A 194 -11.26 -8.19 -16.31
CA LEU A 194 -10.29 -7.69 -17.28
C LEU A 194 -9.55 -8.82 -17.99
N ARG A 195 -9.21 -9.90 -17.27
CA ARG A 195 -8.54 -11.09 -17.84
C ARG A 195 -9.37 -11.84 -18.88
N LYS A 196 -10.69 -11.63 -18.92
CA LYS A 196 -11.55 -12.21 -19.97
C LYS A 196 -11.42 -11.48 -21.30
N VAL A 197 -10.80 -10.28 -21.30
CA VAL A 197 -10.55 -9.49 -22.51
C VAL A 197 -9.23 -9.92 -23.14
N PRO A 198 -9.20 -10.33 -24.42
CA PRO A 198 -7.98 -10.81 -25.08
C PRO A 198 -6.80 -9.85 -25.02
N GLU A 199 -7.02 -8.56 -25.24
CA GLU A 199 -5.97 -7.52 -25.24
C GLU A 199 -5.36 -7.28 -23.86
N ARG A 200 -6.02 -7.74 -22.79
CA ARG A 200 -5.58 -7.57 -21.41
C ARG A 200 -5.03 -8.85 -20.80
N ASN A 201 -5.40 -10.01 -21.34
CA ASN A 201 -4.98 -11.30 -20.81
C ASN A 201 -3.53 -11.60 -21.18
N MET A 202 -2.65 -11.56 -20.18
CA MET A 202 -1.22 -11.82 -20.37
C MET A 202 -0.83 -13.26 -20.01
N SER A 203 -1.80 -14.16 -19.82
CA SER A 203 -1.54 -15.55 -19.50
C SER A 203 -0.67 -16.22 -20.58
N GLY A 204 0.44 -16.80 -20.17
CA GLY A 204 1.46 -17.39 -21.05
C GLY A 204 2.54 -16.42 -21.51
N ASP A 205 2.33 -15.12 -21.36
CA ASP A 205 3.31 -14.11 -21.73
C ASP A 205 4.41 -13.96 -20.68
N LYS A 206 5.55 -13.44 -21.14
CA LYS A 206 6.71 -13.16 -20.29
C LYS A 206 6.71 -11.70 -19.86
N VAL A 207 6.76 -11.48 -18.56
CA VAL A 207 6.85 -10.14 -17.93
C VAL A 207 8.09 -10.03 -17.07
N PHE A 208 8.46 -8.78 -16.75
CA PHE A 208 9.69 -8.43 -16.06
C PHE A 208 9.39 -7.66 -14.78
N SER A 209 10.06 -8.01 -13.69
CA SER A 209 9.93 -7.27 -12.43
C SER A 209 11.28 -7.17 -11.74
N GLY A 210 11.79 -5.93 -11.58
CA GLY A 210 13.12 -5.68 -11.03
C GLY A 210 13.09 -5.18 -9.59
N ARG A 211 14.03 -5.68 -8.78
CA ARG A 211 14.14 -5.32 -7.36
C ARG A 211 15.56 -5.51 -6.83
N GLY A 212 15.98 -4.65 -5.90
CA GLY A 212 17.15 -4.82 -5.05
C GLY A 212 16.83 -5.67 -3.81
N TYR A 213 17.74 -6.58 -3.47
CA TYR A 213 17.66 -7.46 -2.30
C TYR A 213 18.95 -7.36 -1.48
N SER A 214 18.87 -7.59 -0.17
CA SER A 214 20.09 -7.89 0.60
C SER A 214 20.67 -9.25 0.18
N LEU A 215 21.95 -9.49 0.50
CA LEU A 215 22.58 -10.80 0.23
C LEU A 215 21.82 -11.94 0.92
N ASP A 216 21.39 -11.74 2.16
CA ASP A 216 20.67 -12.76 2.94
C ASP A 216 19.29 -13.05 2.34
N GLU A 217 18.51 -12.01 2.00
CA GLU A 217 17.22 -12.20 1.33
C GLU A 217 17.37 -12.89 -0.03
N PHE A 218 18.39 -12.49 -0.82
CA PHE A 218 18.64 -13.12 -2.11
C PHE A 218 18.95 -14.61 -1.97
N ASN A 219 19.82 -14.96 -1.02
CA ASN A 219 20.20 -16.35 -0.78
C ASN A 219 18.99 -17.16 -0.28
N ASP A 220 18.22 -16.62 0.67
CA ASP A 220 17.05 -17.31 1.23
C ASP A 220 15.93 -17.52 0.21
N LEU A 221 15.66 -16.51 -0.62
CA LEU A 221 14.55 -16.55 -1.58
C LEU A 221 14.88 -17.36 -2.84
N PHE A 222 16.14 -17.37 -3.30
CA PHE A 222 16.44 -17.80 -4.67
C PHE A 222 17.51 -18.88 -4.82
N VAL A 223 18.52 -18.94 -3.95
CA VAL A 223 19.66 -19.86 -4.15
C VAL A 223 19.26 -21.30 -3.79
N GLY A 224 19.49 -22.24 -4.71
CA GLY A 224 19.15 -23.65 -4.51
C GLY A 224 17.63 -23.91 -4.50
N LYS A 225 16.86 -23.02 -5.14
CA LYS A 225 15.40 -23.09 -5.22
C LYS A 225 14.90 -23.50 -6.61
N LYS A 226 15.79 -23.75 -7.59
CA LYS A 226 15.37 -24.25 -8.91
C LYS A 226 14.47 -25.48 -8.77
N GLY A 227 13.34 -25.43 -9.47
CA GLY A 227 12.30 -26.47 -9.49
C GLY A 227 11.29 -26.41 -8.34
N LYS A 228 11.49 -25.57 -7.32
CA LYS A 228 10.62 -25.49 -6.14
C LYS A 228 9.51 -24.46 -6.32
N GLU A 229 8.40 -24.69 -5.62
CA GLU A 229 7.39 -23.67 -5.37
C GLU A 229 7.94 -22.65 -4.36
N VAL A 230 7.81 -21.37 -4.67
CA VAL A 230 8.31 -20.24 -3.89
C VAL A 230 7.28 -19.12 -3.85
N ILE A 231 7.40 -18.25 -2.85
CA ILE A 231 6.64 -17.01 -2.74
C ILE A 231 7.62 -15.88 -3.04
N ILE A 232 7.43 -15.18 -4.15
CA ILE A 232 8.31 -14.05 -4.53
C ILE A 232 7.82 -12.71 -3.98
N ASN A 233 6.58 -12.66 -3.51
CA ASN A 233 5.97 -11.51 -2.85
C ASN A 233 4.71 -11.98 -2.10
N LYS A 234 4.42 -11.39 -0.94
CA LYS A 234 3.06 -11.36 -0.40
C LYS A 234 2.38 -10.07 -0.89
N GLY A 235 1.13 -10.14 -1.27
CA GLY A 235 0.42 -9.13 -2.06
C GLY A 235 0.51 -9.37 -3.57
N PHE A 236 -0.16 -8.51 -4.33
CA PHE A 236 -0.13 -8.54 -5.79
C PHE A 236 1.30 -8.29 -6.32
N VAL A 237 1.57 -8.77 -7.53
CA VAL A 237 2.91 -8.66 -8.15
C VAL A 237 2.84 -7.77 -9.38
N SER A 238 3.30 -6.53 -9.23
CA SER A 238 3.49 -5.61 -10.37
C SER A 238 4.72 -5.98 -11.19
N SER A 239 4.55 -5.94 -12.50
CA SER A 239 5.57 -6.27 -13.51
C SER A 239 5.33 -5.42 -14.77
N SER A 240 6.22 -5.55 -15.75
CA SER A 240 6.19 -4.80 -17.00
C SER A 240 6.42 -5.72 -18.19
N LEU A 241 5.84 -5.37 -19.34
CA LEU A 241 6.23 -5.95 -20.63
C LEU A 241 7.61 -5.46 -21.13
N ASP A 242 8.17 -4.41 -20.51
CA ASP A 242 9.45 -3.82 -20.89
C ASP A 242 10.53 -4.11 -19.83
N GLU A 243 11.56 -4.86 -20.22
CA GLU A 243 12.69 -5.20 -19.36
C GLU A 243 13.46 -3.95 -18.88
N LYS A 244 13.44 -2.84 -19.64
CA LYS A 244 14.08 -1.58 -19.23
C LYS A 244 13.40 -0.96 -18.01
N VAL A 245 12.07 -1.11 -17.90
CA VAL A 245 11.32 -0.68 -16.71
C VAL A 245 11.76 -1.51 -15.51
N ALA A 246 11.86 -2.84 -15.65
CA ALA A 246 12.38 -3.70 -14.58
C ALA A 246 13.82 -3.34 -14.19
N THR A 247 14.69 -3.09 -15.17
CA THR A 247 16.08 -2.65 -14.93
C THR A 247 16.12 -1.37 -14.10
N HIS A 248 15.30 -0.39 -14.46
CA HIS A 248 15.18 0.88 -13.73
C HIS A 248 14.75 0.66 -12.27
N PHE A 249 13.72 -0.15 -12.03
CA PHE A 249 13.24 -0.44 -10.67
C PHE A 249 14.23 -1.26 -9.85
N ALA A 250 15.01 -2.16 -10.46
CA ALA A 250 16.09 -2.86 -9.78
C ALA A 250 17.18 -1.90 -9.27
N ILE A 251 17.49 -0.83 -10.03
CA ILE A 251 18.42 0.23 -9.59
C ILE A 251 17.77 1.08 -8.50
N LYS A 252 16.52 1.53 -8.71
CA LYS A 252 15.82 2.44 -7.80
C LYS A 252 15.69 1.83 -6.41
N THR A 253 15.19 0.60 -6.32
CA THR A 253 14.94 -0.09 -5.05
C THR A 253 16.22 -0.59 -4.36
N ALA A 254 17.32 -0.74 -5.11
CA ALA A 254 18.62 -1.09 -4.55
C ALA A 254 19.24 0.04 -3.70
N LYS A 255 18.82 1.30 -3.90
CA LYS A 255 19.34 2.44 -3.13
C LYS A 255 19.00 2.35 -1.64
N ASP A 256 17.92 1.65 -1.31
CA ASP A 256 17.41 1.52 0.06
C ASP A 256 18.00 0.32 0.81
N VAL A 257 18.90 -0.44 0.18
CA VAL A 257 19.45 -1.69 0.71
C VAL A 257 20.98 -1.61 0.79
N PRO A 258 21.60 -1.87 1.95
CA PRO A 258 23.06 -1.95 2.06
C PRO A 258 23.63 -3.11 1.22
N ASN A 259 24.63 -2.82 0.37
CA ASN A 259 25.28 -3.79 -0.52
C ASN A 259 24.27 -4.62 -1.35
N PRO A 260 23.46 -3.96 -2.19
CA PRO A 260 22.30 -4.58 -2.79
C PRO A 260 22.67 -5.54 -3.92
N ILE A 261 21.97 -6.68 -3.96
CA ILE A 261 21.92 -7.57 -5.13
C ILE A 261 20.74 -7.15 -6.01
N LYS A 262 21.04 -6.74 -7.24
CA LYS A 262 20.03 -6.33 -8.22
C LYS A 262 19.56 -7.55 -9.01
N VAL A 263 18.24 -7.75 -9.03
CA VAL A 263 17.61 -8.90 -9.64
C VAL A 263 16.53 -8.45 -10.62
N ILE A 264 16.53 -9.04 -11.82
CA ILE A 264 15.43 -8.97 -12.77
C ILE A 264 14.73 -10.33 -12.77
N ARG A 265 13.48 -10.35 -12.33
CA ARG A 265 12.62 -11.54 -12.37
C ARG A 265 11.94 -11.59 -13.72
N ARG A 266 12.07 -12.72 -14.43
CA ARG A 266 11.41 -12.98 -15.72
C ARG A 266 10.34 -14.03 -15.46
N ILE A 267 9.08 -13.66 -15.64
CA ILE A 267 7.95 -14.44 -15.15
C ILE A 267 7.06 -14.79 -16.34
N THR A 268 6.82 -16.08 -16.56
CA THR A 268 5.71 -16.52 -17.42
C THR A 268 4.43 -16.46 -16.60
N THR A 269 3.46 -15.63 -17.00
CA THR A 269 2.28 -15.37 -16.18
C THR A 269 1.15 -16.38 -16.42
N LYS A 270 0.23 -16.48 -15.46
CA LYS A 270 -1.07 -17.16 -15.57
C LYS A 270 -2.23 -16.23 -15.22
N THR A 271 -2.03 -15.32 -14.27
CA THR A 271 -3.08 -14.38 -13.83
C THR A 271 -2.80 -12.95 -14.28
N GLY A 272 -1.74 -12.72 -15.05
CA GLY A 272 -1.33 -11.40 -15.51
C GLY A 272 -2.42 -10.66 -16.28
N VAL A 273 -2.66 -9.42 -15.89
CA VAL A 273 -3.57 -8.48 -16.56
C VAL A 273 -2.81 -7.22 -16.95
N TYR A 274 -2.88 -6.82 -18.21
CA TYR A 274 -2.31 -5.58 -18.70
C TYR A 274 -3.18 -4.37 -18.33
N LEU A 275 -2.56 -3.36 -17.71
CA LEU A 275 -3.22 -2.21 -17.07
C LEU A 275 -2.66 -0.85 -17.53
N ASP A 276 -1.77 -0.81 -18.51
CA ASP A 276 -1.03 0.42 -18.85
C ASP A 276 -1.93 1.59 -19.29
N ASP A 277 -3.08 1.31 -19.89
CA ASP A 277 -4.02 2.34 -20.32
C ASP A 277 -4.74 3.04 -19.14
N LEU A 278 -4.86 2.35 -18.00
CA LEU A 278 -5.47 2.87 -16.78
C LEU A 278 -4.47 3.15 -15.66
N SER A 279 -3.21 2.72 -15.81
CA SER A 279 -2.17 2.87 -14.78
C SER A 279 -1.80 4.33 -14.60
N ASP A 280 -1.60 4.73 -13.35
CA ASP A 280 -1.18 6.08 -12.96
C ASP A 280 0.18 6.46 -13.58
N TYR A 281 1.02 5.45 -13.82
CA TYR A 281 2.32 5.52 -14.49
C TYR A 281 2.29 4.91 -15.91
N GLY A 282 1.09 4.86 -16.50
CA GLY A 282 0.85 4.27 -17.81
C GLY A 282 0.69 5.31 -18.91
N GLU A 283 0.40 4.83 -20.12
CA GLU A 283 0.48 5.62 -21.36
C GLU A 283 -0.34 6.92 -21.35
N ASN A 284 -1.49 6.90 -20.68
CA ASN A 284 -2.44 8.01 -20.68
C ASN A 284 -2.19 9.04 -19.56
N LEU A 285 -1.56 8.61 -18.47
CA LEU A 285 -1.50 9.35 -17.22
C LEU A 285 -0.06 9.70 -16.79
N GLY A 286 0.92 8.87 -17.11
CA GLY A 286 2.26 8.98 -16.54
C GLY A 286 2.96 10.31 -16.85
N LYS A 287 2.88 10.79 -18.10
CA LYS A 287 3.45 12.10 -18.49
C LYS A 287 2.82 13.28 -17.75
N THR A 288 1.51 13.23 -17.52
CA THR A 288 0.76 14.38 -16.99
C THR A 288 0.76 14.42 -15.47
N ARG A 289 0.71 13.24 -14.83
CA ARG A 289 0.67 13.11 -13.37
C ARG A 289 2.05 12.99 -12.74
N HIS A 290 3.04 12.48 -13.50
CA HIS A 290 4.42 12.29 -13.05
C HIS A 290 5.45 12.98 -13.95
N PRO A 291 5.29 14.27 -14.30
CA PRO A 291 6.18 14.96 -15.22
C PRO A 291 7.62 15.07 -14.72
N LEU A 292 7.84 14.92 -13.41
CA LEU A 292 9.15 14.98 -12.76
C LEU A 292 9.83 13.61 -12.62
N SER A 293 9.11 12.52 -12.89
CA SER A 293 9.69 11.17 -12.92
C SER A 293 10.53 10.97 -14.18
N GLU A 294 11.48 10.03 -14.13
CA GLU A 294 12.22 9.59 -15.31
C GLU A 294 11.26 9.11 -16.42
N PRO A 295 11.55 9.35 -17.71
CA PRO A 295 10.66 8.95 -18.80
C PRO A 295 10.30 7.46 -18.78
N ILE A 296 11.21 6.60 -18.33
CA ILE A 296 10.96 5.15 -18.21
C ILE A 296 9.95 4.80 -17.10
N GLU A 297 9.80 5.66 -16.08
CA GLU A 297 8.80 5.48 -15.02
C GLU A 297 7.41 5.95 -15.46
N GLN A 298 7.33 6.87 -16.42
CA GLN A 298 6.07 7.43 -16.91
C GLN A 298 5.32 6.49 -17.86
N PHE A 299 5.95 5.39 -18.30
CA PHE A 299 5.38 4.42 -19.23
C PHE A 299 5.80 3.00 -18.81
N GLN A 300 5.10 2.44 -17.84
CA GLN A 300 5.53 1.17 -17.24
C GLN A 300 5.08 -0.06 -18.01
N LYS A 301 4.11 0.01 -18.92
CA LYS A 301 3.52 -1.17 -19.57
C LYS A 301 3.11 -2.22 -18.55
N GLU A 302 2.42 -1.76 -17.51
CA GLU A 302 2.22 -2.53 -16.29
C GLU A 302 1.35 -3.76 -16.55
N VAL A 303 1.83 -4.89 -16.03
CA VAL A 303 1.08 -6.14 -15.91
C VAL A 303 1.00 -6.51 -14.44
N LEU A 304 -0.22 -6.68 -13.94
CA LEU A 304 -0.48 -7.03 -12.55
C LEU A 304 -0.90 -8.49 -12.44
N MET A 305 -0.19 -9.24 -11.58
CA MET A 305 -0.53 -10.62 -11.22
C MET A 305 -1.11 -10.67 -9.80
N GLU A 306 -1.97 -11.66 -9.57
CA GLU A 306 -2.52 -11.94 -8.24
C GLU A 306 -1.45 -12.46 -7.26
N GLU A 307 -1.75 -12.40 -5.97
CA GLU A 307 -0.93 -13.02 -4.95
C GLU A 307 -0.98 -14.55 -5.07
N GLY A 308 0.18 -15.21 -5.03
CA GLY A 308 0.21 -16.66 -5.13
C GLY A 308 1.61 -17.28 -5.17
N TYR A 309 1.62 -18.58 -5.42
CA TYR A 309 2.84 -19.36 -5.59
C TYR A 309 3.40 -19.26 -7.02
N PHE A 310 4.72 -19.32 -7.09
CA PHE A 310 5.50 -19.35 -8.32
C PHE A 310 6.42 -20.57 -8.29
N LYS A 311 6.76 -21.11 -9.45
CA LYS A 311 7.82 -22.11 -9.57
C LYS A 311 9.07 -21.45 -10.10
N GLN A 312 10.19 -21.57 -9.39
CA GLN A 312 11.47 -21.07 -9.87
C GLN A 312 12.03 -22.05 -10.93
N ILE A 313 12.33 -21.57 -12.12
CA ILE A 313 12.75 -22.38 -13.27
C ILE A 313 14.28 -22.41 -13.41
N SER A 314 14.96 -21.33 -13.04
CA SER A 314 16.41 -21.21 -13.12
C SER A 314 17.05 -21.08 -11.74
N GLU A 315 18.31 -21.47 -11.61
CA GLU A 315 19.16 -20.87 -10.56
C GLU A 315 19.43 -19.39 -10.94
N PRO A 316 19.91 -18.53 -10.02
CA PRO A 316 20.26 -17.16 -10.38
C PRO A 316 21.32 -17.10 -11.49
N ILE A 317 21.00 -16.44 -12.60
CA ILE A 317 21.87 -16.31 -13.77
C ILE A 317 22.57 -14.96 -13.71
N SER A 318 23.86 -14.94 -13.42
CA SER A 318 24.59 -13.68 -13.31
C SER A 318 24.86 -13.02 -14.66
N PHE A 319 24.81 -11.69 -14.69
CA PHE A 319 25.23 -10.87 -15.82
C PHE A 319 25.84 -9.55 -15.36
N THR A 320 26.53 -8.85 -16.25
CA THR A 320 27.02 -7.49 -15.99
C THR A 320 25.91 -6.49 -16.25
N GLY A 321 25.45 -5.80 -15.20
CA GLY A 321 24.40 -4.80 -15.28
C GLY A 321 24.84 -3.51 -15.97
N SER A 322 23.87 -2.62 -16.20
CA SER A 322 24.11 -1.32 -16.86
C SER A 322 25.03 -0.38 -16.08
N ASP A 323 25.21 -0.63 -14.79
CA ASP A 323 26.12 0.08 -13.90
C ASP A 323 27.51 -0.59 -13.77
N GLY A 324 27.78 -1.64 -14.58
CA GLY A 324 29.02 -2.41 -14.54
C GLY A 324 29.13 -3.39 -13.36
N THR A 325 28.11 -3.49 -12.50
CA THR A 325 28.11 -4.40 -11.35
C THR A 325 27.44 -5.74 -11.69
N LYS A 326 27.63 -6.75 -10.85
CA LYS A 326 27.03 -8.08 -11.03
C LYS A 326 25.55 -8.07 -10.66
N TRP A 327 24.69 -8.42 -11.60
CA TRP A 327 23.24 -8.55 -11.43
C TRP A 327 22.81 -9.99 -11.70
N TYR A 328 21.54 -10.32 -11.44
CA TYR A 328 21.00 -11.66 -11.68
C TYR A 328 19.65 -11.64 -12.41
N TYR A 329 19.50 -12.51 -13.41
CA TYR A 329 18.19 -12.95 -13.88
C TYR A 329 17.72 -14.16 -13.08
N ILE A 330 16.41 -14.22 -12.85
CA ILE A 330 15.76 -15.42 -12.29
C ILE A 330 14.46 -15.67 -13.05
N ASP A 331 14.31 -16.89 -13.56
CA ASP A 331 13.13 -17.32 -14.30
C ASP A 331 12.09 -17.94 -13.37
N PHE A 332 10.84 -17.52 -13.53
CA PHE A 332 9.70 -18.06 -12.80
C PHE A 332 8.55 -18.42 -13.74
N GLU A 333 7.74 -19.38 -13.31
CA GLU A 333 6.41 -19.65 -13.85
C GLU A 333 5.40 -19.38 -12.74
N GLU A 334 4.40 -18.53 -13.02
CA GLU A 334 3.29 -18.32 -12.10
C GLU A 334 2.39 -19.56 -12.05
N LEU A 335 2.01 -20.01 -10.84
CA LEU A 335 1.22 -21.23 -10.71
C LEU A 335 -0.29 -20.99 -10.71
N GLY A 336 -0.74 -19.75 -10.48
CA GLY A 336 -2.17 -19.43 -10.30
C GLY A 336 -2.76 -20.04 -9.02
N LYS A 337 -1.90 -20.42 -8.06
CA LYS A 337 -2.27 -21.05 -6.79
C LYS A 337 -2.18 -19.99 -5.67
N PRO A 338 -3.28 -19.68 -4.95
CA PRO A 338 -3.27 -18.67 -3.88
C PRO A 338 -2.49 -19.11 -2.64
N LEU A 339 -2.15 -18.17 -1.74
CA LEU A 339 -1.31 -18.42 -0.54
C LEU A 339 -2.05 -19.01 0.69
N ASN A 340 -3.36 -19.21 0.60
CA ASN A 340 -4.31 -19.61 1.66
C ASN A 340 -4.62 -18.54 2.71
#